data_AF-A0A1Q9CVQ2-F1
#
_entry.id   AF-A0A1Q9CVQ2-F1
#
_cell.length_a   1.000
_cell.length_b   1.000
_cell.length_c   1.000
_cell.angle_alpha   90.00
_cell.angle_beta   90.00
_cell.angle_gamma   90.00
#
_symmetry.space_group_name_H-M   'P 1'
#
loop_
_entity.id
_entity.type
_entity.pdbx_description
1 polymer ?
#
loop_
_entity_poly.entity_id
_entity_poly.type
_entity_poly.pdbx_seq_one_letter_code
_entity_poly.pdbx_strand_id
1 'polypeptide(L)'
;MSAKSSPRSDGGLVESLHAASEAVQTWTQSWESSMDSKDQAFARLAFIFLVVNVAGGLVLTAFYYNFTAFEVYIMSLFWAGIISIPLYQVKISIIDLIFSLTLRETYRLTRVLETNPPQDRILVMVSKLPRFHWLHVDEPESTERQQEFKAFLDEELMSSSALRRNIEEKGKVGDYAILASSLEPSWWLFRATVCKMNTVLSGLFFLAALLVPLSVIVGLLSHHPGGGLTLDKAFAWHPILMSIAFPCLMVLGRWVYVTDIIEEKGLRRALHGSIMAVAALVALGGYVAMFKAHWPIKQYFGYNFTTQKWAVPARVIHDLIGYSTLLLVLFQAAIGTVKIVKLQNKIKSFTFHGTLGKVIMGLSAVNILVACTFWKWTTGYKILVVVLTIAATALGVLTPSAPSKDEHVRDTTI
;
A
#
# COMPACT_ATOMS: atom_id res chain seq x y z
N MET A 1 39.31 17.49 33.13
CA MET A 1 38.08 17.38 33.97
C MET A 1 37.25 16.24 33.41
N SER A 2 37.21 15.11 34.11
CA SER A 2 36.50 13.89 33.69
C SER A 2 35.07 13.94 34.24
N ALA A 3 34.08 14.02 33.36
CA ALA A 3 32.67 14.04 33.74
C ALA A 3 32.21 12.61 34.04
N LYS A 4 32.01 12.30 35.33
CA LYS A 4 31.35 11.07 35.79
C LYS A 4 29.90 11.08 35.30
N SER A 5 29.57 10.23 34.33
CA SER A 5 28.20 9.93 33.95
C SER A 5 27.51 9.17 35.09
N SER A 6 26.48 9.76 35.70
CA SER A 6 25.66 9.09 36.70
C SER A 6 24.86 7.96 36.05
N PRO A 7 24.77 6.77 36.65
CA PRO A 7 23.92 5.70 36.15
C PRO A 7 22.45 6.15 36.18
N ARG A 8 21.80 6.19 35.01
CA ARG A 8 20.34 6.32 34.92
C ARG A 8 19.73 5.06 35.52
N SER A 9 18.97 5.21 36.60
CA SER A 9 18.28 4.11 37.27
C SER A 9 17.11 3.62 36.42
N ASP A 10 17.19 2.40 35.90
CA ASP A 10 16.13 1.70 35.15
C ASP A 10 14.88 1.35 36.00
N GLY A 11 14.80 1.82 37.26
CA GLY A 11 13.73 1.49 38.22
C GLY A 11 12.34 1.99 37.82
N GLY A 12 12.24 3.10 37.08
CA GLY A 12 10.94 3.72 36.78
C GLY A 12 10.03 2.87 35.88
N LEU A 13 10.60 2.01 35.03
CA LEU A 13 9.80 1.12 34.17
C LEU A 13 9.16 -0.02 34.97
N VAL A 14 9.89 -0.57 35.94
CA VAL A 14 9.40 -1.68 36.78
C VAL A 14 8.27 -1.19 37.69
N GLU A 15 8.44 -0.03 38.31
CA GLU A 15 7.39 0.59 39.13
C GLU A 15 6.12 0.91 38.31
N SER A 16 6.29 1.42 37.08
CA SER A 16 5.16 1.70 36.19
C SER A 16 4.41 0.42 35.78
N LEU A 17 5.12 -0.69 35.55
CA LEU A 17 4.50 -1.97 35.22
C LEU A 17 3.76 -2.58 36.42
N HIS A 18 4.30 -2.42 37.63
CA HIS A 18 3.65 -2.88 38.86
C HIS A 18 2.36 -2.11 39.13
N ALA A 19 2.40 -0.77 39.03
CA ALA A 19 1.22 0.08 39.19
C ALA A 19 0.13 -0.23 38.16
N ALA A 20 0.51 -0.50 36.90
CA ALA A 20 -0.44 -0.93 35.87
C ALA A 20 -1.07 -2.29 36.18
N SER A 21 -0.30 -3.24 36.71
CA SER A 21 -0.80 -4.56 37.10
C SER A 21 -1.83 -4.46 38.23
N GLU A 22 -1.54 -3.67 39.27
CA GLU A 22 -2.46 -3.45 40.39
C GLU A 22 -3.76 -2.79 39.94
N ALA A 23 -3.67 -1.75 39.09
CA ALA A 23 -4.85 -1.07 38.56
C ALA A 23 -5.77 -2.02 37.75
N VAL A 24 -5.17 -2.91 36.94
CA VAL A 24 -5.92 -3.94 36.20
C VAL A 24 -6.60 -4.92 37.16
N GLN A 25 -5.92 -5.32 38.22
CA GLN A 25 -6.45 -6.26 39.20
C GLN A 25 -7.64 -5.67 39.98
N THR A 26 -7.52 -4.43 40.47
CA THR A 26 -8.61 -3.71 41.16
C THR A 26 -9.80 -3.50 40.25
N TRP A 27 -9.58 -3.09 39.00
CA TRP A 27 -10.65 -2.92 38.00
C TRP A 27 -11.36 -4.25 37.72
N THR A 28 -10.62 -5.34 37.59
CA THR A 28 -11.18 -6.68 37.35
C THR A 28 -12.08 -7.13 38.49
N GLN A 29 -11.65 -6.96 39.75
CA GLN A 29 -12.46 -7.32 40.92
C GLN A 29 -13.73 -6.46 41.04
N SER A 30 -13.63 -5.16 40.79
CA SER A 30 -14.77 -4.25 40.77
C SER A 30 -15.76 -4.61 39.66
N TRP A 31 -15.28 -5.04 38.51
CA TRP A 31 -16.12 -5.44 37.39
C TRP A 31 -16.83 -6.77 37.65
N GLU A 32 -16.10 -7.78 38.16
CA GLU A 32 -16.66 -9.09 38.49
C GLU A 32 -17.78 -8.99 39.54
N SER A 33 -17.57 -8.20 40.59
CA SER A 33 -18.58 -8.00 41.66
C SER A 33 -19.86 -7.30 41.20
N SER A 34 -19.83 -6.63 40.04
CA SER A 34 -20.99 -5.91 39.48
C SER A 34 -21.89 -6.74 38.55
N MET A 35 -21.47 -7.97 38.19
CA MET A 35 -22.19 -8.82 37.24
C MET A 35 -23.04 -9.89 37.94
N ASP A 36 -24.23 -10.17 37.40
CA ASP A 36 -25.02 -11.35 37.79
C ASP A 36 -24.22 -12.63 37.49
N SER A 37 -24.42 -13.66 38.30
CA SER A 37 -23.79 -14.99 38.20
C SER A 37 -23.82 -15.60 36.79
N LYS A 38 -24.90 -15.37 36.02
CA LYS A 38 -25.02 -15.81 34.62
C LYS A 38 -24.15 -14.99 33.66
N ASP A 39 -24.05 -13.69 33.89
CA ASP A 39 -23.21 -12.79 33.11
C ASP A 39 -21.72 -13.03 33.39
N GLN A 40 -21.36 -13.38 34.63
CA GLN A 40 -20.00 -13.80 35.00
C GLN A 40 -19.58 -15.08 34.28
N ALA A 41 -20.46 -16.09 34.21
CA ALA A 41 -20.18 -17.34 33.50
C ALA A 41 -19.97 -17.10 32.00
N PHE A 42 -20.80 -16.25 31.40
CA PHE A 42 -20.66 -15.84 30.01
C PHE A 42 -19.35 -15.06 29.76
N ALA A 43 -19.03 -14.09 30.63
CA ALA A 43 -17.81 -13.30 30.55
C ALA A 43 -16.54 -14.16 30.64
N ARG A 44 -16.51 -15.13 31.56
CA ARG A 44 -15.41 -16.11 31.70
C ARG A 44 -15.24 -16.96 30.45
N LEU A 45 -16.35 -17.44 29.89
CA LEU A 45 -16.32 -18.26 28.68
C LEU A 45 -15.84 -17.44 27.46
N ALA A 46 -16.34 -16.21 27.31
CA ALA A 46 -15.89 -15.29 26.27
C ALA A 46 -14.40 -14.93 26.41
N PHE A 47 -13.91 -14.73 27.64
CA PHE A 47 -12.51 -14.50 27.93
C PHE A 47 -11.64 -15.72 27.60
N ILE A 48 -12.07 -16.94 27.96
CA ILE A 48 -11.39 -18.19 27.56
C ILE A 48 -11.30 -18.28 26.03
N PHE A 49 -12.39 -18.04 25.31
CA PHE A 49 -12.36 -18.03 23.85
C PHE A 49 -11.43 -16.95 23.29
N LEU A 50 -11.40 -15.76 23.89
CA LEU A 50 -10.45 -14.71 23.50
C LEU A 50 -9.00 -15.16 23.71
N VAL A 51 -8.67 -15.71 24.88
CA VAL A 51 -7.32 -16.20 25.20
C VAL A 51 -6.94 -17.35 24.27
N VAL A 52 -7.81 -18.31 24.02
CA VAL A 52 -7.57 -19.42 23.08
C VAL A 52 -7.38 -18.89 21.66
N ASN A 53 -8.15 -17.89 21.22
CA ASN A 53 -7.97 -17.29 19.89
C ASN A 53 -6.68 -16.45 19.79
N VAL A 54 -6.31 -15.73 20.85
CA VAL A 54 -5.05 -14.97 20.89
C VAL A 54 -3.86 -15.92 20.93
N ALA A 55 -3.88 -16.93 21.81
CA ALA A 55 -2.83 -17.94 21.90
C ALA A 55 -2.77 -18.78 20.61
N GLY A 56 -3.91 -19.22 20.08
CA GLY A 56 -4.00 -19.89 18.78
C GLY A 56 -3.51 -19.02 17.64
N GLY A 57 -3.82 -17.72 17.66
CA GLY A 57 -3.32 -16.73 16.71
C GLY A 57 -1.81 -16.48 16.83
N LEU A 58 -1.25 -16.45 18.04
CA LEU A 58 0.18 -16.38 18.30
C LEU A 58 0.89 -17.67 17.87
N VAL A 59 0.30 -18.83 18.12
CA VAL A 59 0.80 -20.12 17.62
C VAL A 59 0.74 -20.16 16.11
N LEU A 60 -0.35 -19.71 15.47
CA LEU A 60 -0.47 -19.55 14.01
C LEU A 60 0.50 -18.52 13.47
N THR A 61 0.83 -17.46 14.23
CA THR A 61 1.81 -16.45 13.83
C THR A 61 3.24 -17.00 13.96
N ALA A 62 3.51 -17.83 14.98
CA ALA A 62 4.77 -18.57 15.12
C ALA A 62 4.89 -19.67 14.06
N PHE A 63 3.79 -20.36 13.75
CA PHE A 63 3.67 -21.29 12.63
C PHE A 63 3.80 -20.56 11.30
N TYR A 64 3.29 -19.33 11.19
CA TYR A 64 3.44 -18.45 10.03
C TYR A 64 4.89 -17.96 9.89
N TYR A 65 5.59 -17.76 11.00
CA TYR A 65 7.03 -17.49 11.00
C TYR A 65 7.81 -18.69 10.46
N ASN A 66 7.43 -19.91 10.83
CA ASN A 66 7.91 -21.13 10.16
C ASN A 66 7.35 -21.27 8.72
N PHE A 67 6.16 -20.73 8.44
CA PHE A 67 5.56 -20.64 7.12
C PHE A 67 6.30 -19.65 6.22
N THR A 68 7.16 -18.76 6.70
CA THR A 68 8.05 -17.99 5.81
C THR A 68 8.92 -18.94 4.98
N ALA A 69 9.32 -20.09 5.54
CA ALA A 69 10.00 -21.16 4.79
C ALA A 69 9.03 -21.87 3.82
N PHE A 70 7.76 -22.05 4.20
CA PHE A 70 6.71 -22.60 3.35
C PHE A 70 6.24 -21.61 2.26
N GLU A 71 6.34 -20.30 2.49
CA GLU A 71 5.99 -19.21 1.57
C GLU A 71 7.08 -19.08 0.52
N VAL A 72 8.36 -19.25 0.89
CA VAL A 72 9.44 -19.44 -0.08
C VAL A 72 9.21 -20.71 -0.91
N TYR A 73 8.77 -21.81 -0.29
CA TYR A 73 8.50 -23.08 -0.99
C TYR A 73 7.27 -23.00 -1.93
N ILE A 74 6.16 -22.40 -1.49
CA ILE A 74 4.94 -22.19 -2.28
C ILE A 74 5.13 -21.10 -3.32
N MET A 75 5.86 -20.02 -3.04
CA MET A 75 6.22 -19.04 -4.08
C MET A 75 7.12 -19.71 -5.12
N SER A 76 8.04 -20.57 -4.72
CA SER A 76 8.85 -21.34 -5.66
C SER A 76 7.99 -22.29 -6.51
N LEU A 77 7.00 -22.98 -5.91
CA LEU A 77 6.04 -23.83 -6.62
C LEU A 77 5.05 -23.05 -7.51
N PHE A 78 4.61 -21.87 -7.07
CA PHE A 78 3.71 -20.97 -7.80
C PHE A 78 4.43 -20.34 -8.98
N TRP A 79 5.69 -19.89 -8.80
CA TRP A 79 6.53 -19.42 -9.90
C TRP A 79 6.90 -20.57 -10.84
N ALA A 80 7.21 -21.77 -10.33
CA ALA A 80 7.38 -22.97 -11.17
C ALA A 80 6.08 -23.30 -11.95
N GLY A 81 4.91 -23.13 -11.34
CA GLY A 81 3.59 -23.24 -11.97
C GLY A 81 3.33 -22.18 -13.06
N ILE A 82 3.58 -20.90 -12.77
CA ILE A 82 3.43 -19.81 -13.74
C ILE A 82 4.43 -19.92 -14.89
N ILE A 83 5.65 -20.39 -14.63
CA ILE A 83 6.67 -20.64 -15.65
C ILE A 83 6.31 -21.88 -16.48
N SER A 84 5.57 -22.85 -15.92
CA SER A 84 5.11 -24.06 -16.62
C SER A 84 3.77 -23.92 -17.36
N ILE A 85 2.99 -22.87 -17.11
CA ILE A 85 1.79 -22.56 -17.93
C ILE A 85 2.24 -21.84 -19.22
N PRO A 86 1.83 -22.30 -20.42
CA PRO A 86 2.18 -21.65 -21.68
C PRO A 86 1.32 -20.39 -21.90
N LEU A 87 1.54 -19.35 -21.10
CA LEU A 87 0.98 -17.99 -21.26
C LEU A 87 1.92 -17.06 -22.05
N TYR A 88 2.90 -17.62 -22.75
CA TYR A 88 3.81 -16.87 -23.61
C TYR A 88 3.04 -16.02 -24.63
N GLN A 89 1.99 -16.57 -25.25
CA GLN A 89 1.21 -15.86 -26.26
C GLN A 89 0.39 -14.68 -25.71
N VAL A 90 -0.15 -14.79 -24.49
CA VAL A 90 -0.90 -13.67 -23.86
C VAL A 90 0.06 -12.55 -23.45
N LYS A 91 1.24 -12.91 -22.93
CA LYS A 91 2.29 -11.93 -22.60
C LYS A 91 2.80 -11.21 -23.85
N ILE A 92 3.09 -11.94 -24.93
CA ILE A 92 3.48 -11.36 -26.23
C ILE A 92 2.37 -10.46 -26.78
N SER A 93 1.10 -10.89 -26.73
CA SER A 93 -0.02 -10.09 -27.26
C SER A 93 -0.23 -8.77 -26.50
N ILE A 94 -0.03 -8.76 -25.17
CA ILE A 94 -0.09 -7.52 -24.36
C ILE A 94 1.12 -6.62 -24.67
N ILE A 95 2.31 -7.21 -24.83
CA ILE A 95 3.52 -6.47 -25.21
C ILE A 95 3.34 -5.84 -26.60
N ASP A 96 2.86 -6.59 -27.59
CA ASP A 96 2.60 -6.10 -28.95
C ASP A 96 1.52 -5.02 -28.98
N LEU A 97 0.47 -5.14 -28.15
CA LEU A 97 -0.56 -4.10 -28.01
C LEU A 97 0.03 -2.81 -27.43
N ILE A 98 0.83 -2.91 -26.36
CA ILE A 98 1.50 -1.74 -25.77
C ILE A 98 2.49 -1.15 -26.77
N PHE A 99 3.28 -1.97 -27.46
CA PHE A 99 4.28 -1.52 -28.42
C PHE A 99 3.61 -0.82 -29.63
N SER A 100 2.52 -1.38 -30.17
CA SER A 100 1.78 -0.78 -31.29
C SER A 100 1.10 0.54 -30.92
N LEU A 101 0.54 0.66 -29.71
CA LEU A 101 -0.03 1.92 -29.23
C LEU A 101 1.05 2.99 -29.01
N THR A 102 2.20 2.60 -28.46
CA THR A 102 3.31 3.53 -28.18
C THR A 102 3.98 3.98 -29.48
N LEU A 103 4.26 3.04 -30.41
CA LEU A 103 4.85 3.34 -31.71
C LEU A 103 3.95 4.21 -32.59
N ARG A 104 2.62 4.01 -32.55
CA ARG A 104 1.68 4.82 -33.33
C ARG A 104 1.76 6.30 -32.93
N GLU A 105 1.88 6.60 -31.64
CA GLU A 105 1.97 7.99 -31.17
C GLU A 105 3.36 8.59 -31.44
N THR A 106 4.42 7.79 -31.32
CA THR A 106 5.78 8.18 -31.74
C THR A 106 5.82 8.54 -33.22
N TYR A 107 5.28 7.68 -34.08
CA TYR A 107 5.23 7.90 -35.52
C TYR A 107 4.43 9.16 -35.88
N ARG A 108 3.34 9.42 -35.14
CA ARG A 108 2.54 10.64 -35.31
C ARG A 108 3.33 11.89 -34.95
N LEU A 109 4.08 11.90 -33.85
CA LEU A 109 4.91 13.03 -33.42
C LEU A 109 6.09 13.26 -34.36
N THR A 110 6.79 12.21 -34.78
CA THR A 110 7.89 12.33 -35.76
C THR A 110 7.40 12.90 -37.08
N ARG A 111 6.23 12.45 -37.57
CA ARG A 111 5.64 12.96 -38.82
C ARG A 111 5.23 14.44 -38.73
N VAL A 112 4.78 14.91 -37.57
CA VAL A 112 4.48 16.33 -37.35
C VAL A 112 5.75 17.18 -37.37
N LEU A 113 6.84 16.67 -36.81
CA LEU A 113 8.14 17.35 -36.80
C LEU A 113 8.81 17.35 -38.19
N GLU A 114 8.68 16.28 -38.97
CA GLU A 114 9.17 16.21 -40.36
C GLU A 114 8.40 17.14 -41.30
N THR A 115 7.10 17.32 -41.09
CA THR A 115 6.26 18.15 -41.96
C THR A 115 6.32 19.63 -41.64
N ASN A 116 6.80 20.01 -40.45
CA ASN A 116 6.98 21.40 -40.03
C ASN A 116 8.32 21.59 -39.31
N PRO A 117 9.46 21.44 -40.01
CA PRO A 117 10.75 21.71 -39.42
C PRO A 117 10.83 23.20 -39.03
N PRO A 118 11.08 23.54 -37.76
CA PRO A 118 11.25 24.93 -37.35
C PRO A 118 12.51 25.48 -38.04
N GLN A 119 12.33 26.47 -38.94
CA GLN A 119 13.40 26.90 -39.86
C GLN A 119 14.59 27.59 -39.18
N ASP A 120 14.45 28.09 -37.94
CA ASP A 120 15.48 28.97 -37.34
C ASP A 120 15.86 28.63 -35.87
N ARG A 121 15.71 27.38 -35.40
CA ARG A 121 16.03 27.05 -33.99
C ARG A 121 16.79 25.74 -33.83
N ILE A 122 18.02 25.84 -33.35
CA ILE A 122 18.81 24.70 -32.86
C ILE A 122 18.36 24.42 -31.42
N LEU A 123 17.63 23.33 -31.21
CA LEU A 123 17.25 22.87 -29.88
C LEU A 123 18.44 22.14 -29.25
N VAL A 124 19.24 22.83 -28.44
CA VAL A 124 20.29 22.20 -27.63
C VAL A 124 19.64 21.69 -26.33
N MET A 125 19.38 20.39 -26.25
CA MET A 125 18.86 19.77 -25.03
C MET A 125 20.01 19.36 -24.10
N VAL A 126 20.04 19.94 -22.90
CA VAL A 126 20.97 19.59 -21.83
C VAL A 126 20.23 18.64 -20.89
N SER A 127 20.60 17.36 -20.88
CA SER A 127 19.81 16.24 -20.32
C SER A 127 19.61 16.24 -18.79
N LYS A 128 20.12 17.23 -18.05
CA LYS A 128 20.08 17.27 -16.58
C LYS A 128 19.28 18.42 -15.95
N LEU A 129 18.72 19.35 -16.72
CA LEU A 129 17.92 20.47 -16.15
C LEU A 129 16.46 20.41 -16.60
N PRO A 130 15.48 20.63 -15.70
CA PRO A 130 14.05 20.64 -16.04
C PRO A 130 13.60 21.94 -16.73
N ARG A 131 14.51 22.71 -17.34
CA ARG A 131 14.21 23.97 -18.04
C ARG A 131 14.75 23.95 -19.46
N PHE A 132 13.87 24.27 -20.41
CA PHE A 132 14.24 24.50 -21.80
C PHE A 132 15.00 25.82 -21.92
N HIS A 133 16.20 25.79 -22.48
CA HIS A 133 16.88 26.99 -22.95
C HIS A 133 16.82 27.04 -24.46
N TRP A 134 16.08 28.01 -25.00
CA TRP A 134 16.13 28.34 -26.41
C TRP A 134 17.34 29.25 -26.62
N LEU A 135 18.34 28.76 -27.36
CA LEU A 135 19.43 29.58 -27.87
C LEU A 135 18.98 30.14 -29.22
N HIS A 136 18.73 31.45 -29.27
CA HIS A 136 18.62 32.16 -30.54
C HIS A 136 20.03 32.27 -31.13
N VAL A 137 20.21 31.72 -32.34
CA VAL A 137 21.51 31.69 -33.02
C VAL A 137 21.97 33.09 -33.48
N ASP A 138 21.04 34.05 -33.54
CA ASP A 138 21.30 35.39 -34.09
C ASP A 138 21.46 36.50 -33.05
N GLU A 139 21.49 36.20 -31.74
CA GLU A 139 21.75 37.24 -30.73
C GLU A 139 23.27 37.50 -30.59
N PRO A 140 23.73 38.76 -30.77
CA PRO A 140 25.13 39.10 -30.65
C PRO A 140 25.65 38.81 -29.23
N GLU A 141 26.81 38.16 -29.19
CA GLU A 141 27.62 37.73 -28.03
C GLU A 141 27.47 38.59 -26.77
N SER A 142 26.43 38.36 -25.96
CA SER A 142 26.48 38.74 -24.55
C SER A 142 27.27 37.66 -23.82
N THR A 143 28.46 38.07 -23.41
CA THR A 143 29.64 37.24 -23.13
C THR A 143 29.50 36.37 -21.86
N GLU A 144 28.50 36.61 -21.03
CA GLU A 144 28.39 36.00 -19.71
C GLU A 144 27.66 34.64 -19.73
N ARG A 145 26.51 34.52 -20.42
CA ARG A 145 25.78 33.24 -20.49
C ARG A 145 26.48 32.18 -21.33
N GLN A 146 27.17 32.59 -22.39
CA GLN A 146 28.00 31.66 -23.15
C GLN A 146 29.21 31.20 -22.33
N GLN A 147 29.78 32.06 -21.47
CA GLN A 147 30.85 31.66 -20.56
C GLN A 147 30.35 30.74 -19.46
N GLU A 148 29.17 30.98 -18.87
CA GLU A 148 28.55 30.06 -17.90
C GLU A 148 28.22 28.70 -18.54
N PHE A 149 27.66 28.70 -19.75
CA PHE A 149 27.35 27.46 -20.45
C PHE A 149 28.61 26.70 -20.88
N LYS A 150 29.65 27.42 -21.31
CA LYS A 150 30.95 26.84 -21.63
C LYS A 150 31.65 26.29 -20.39
N ALA A 151 31.59 27.00 -19.27
CA ALA A 151 32.13 26.54 -17.99
C ALA A 151 31.40 25.28 -17.48
N PHE A 152 30.08 25.23 -17.61
CA PHE A 152 29.27 24.05 -17.31
C PHE A 152 29.63 22.86 -18.22
N LEU A 153 29.73 23.10 -19.53
CA LEU A 153 30.16 22.08 -20.49
C LEU A 153 31.58 21.60 -20.20
N ASP A 154 32.51 22.49 -19.86
CA ASP A 154 33.88 22.13 -19.51
C ASP A 154 33.90 21.31 -18.21
N GLU A 155 33.15 21.68 -17.18
CA GLU A 155 33.06 20.91 -15.92
C GLU A 155 32.50 19.49 -16.16
N GLU A 156 31.47 19.36 -16.98
CA GLU A 156 30.79 18.09 -17.25
C GLU A 156 31.52 17.22 -18.31
N LEU A 157 32.18 17.84 -19.30
CA LEU A 157 33.07 17.14 -20.24
C LEU A 157 34.29 16.58 -19.51
N MET A 158 34.83 17.34 -18.54
CA MET A 158 36.06 16.97 -17.84
C MET A 158 35.84 15.78 -16.89
N SER A 159 34.60 15.52 -16.46
CA SER A 159 34.28 14.33 -15.65
C SER A 159 34.10 13.05 -16.49
N SER A 160 33.96 13.15 -17.81
CA SER A 160 33.74 12.01 -18.71
C SER A 160 34.97 11.75 -19.59
N SER A 161 35.90 10.95 -19.07
CA SER A 161 37.16 10.58 -19.75
C SER A 161 36.95 9.91 -21.12
N ALA A 162 35.78 9.28 -21.36
CA ALA A 162 35.42 8.67 -22.64
C ALA A 162 34.95 9.69 -23.69
N LEU A 163 34.31 10.78 -23.26
CA LEU A 163 33.85 11.85 -24.16
C LEU A 163 35.03 12.71 -24.60
N ARG A 164 35.94 13.01 -23.67
CA ARG A 164 37.18 13.76 -23.92
C ARG A 164 38.05 13.08 -24.99
N ARG A 165 38.24 11.77 -24.88
CA ARG A 165 39.03 10.96 -25.82
C ARG A 165 38.45 10.96 -27.25
N ASN A 166 37.12 10.92 -27.38
CA ASN A 166 36.43 10.96 -28.67
C ASN A 166 36.49 12.35 -29.34
N ILE A 167 36.45 13.42 -28.55
CA ILE A 167 36.57 14.80 -29.06
C ILE A 167 38.01 15.06 -29.54
N GLU A 168 39.00 14.60 -28.78
CA GLU A 168 40.41 14.69 -29.14
C GLU A 168 40.74 13.88 -30.41
N GLU A 169 40.15 12.69 -30.59
CA GLU A 169 40.39 11.86 -31.79
C GLU A 169 39.72 12.38 -33.08
N LYS A 170 38.59 13.10 -32.99
CA LYS A 170 37.74 13.38 -34.17
C LYS A 170 37.60 14.85 -34.55
N GLY A 171 38.13 15.79 -33.76
CA GLY A 171 38.40 17.17 -34.19
C GLY A 171 37.21 18.01 -34.66
N LYS A 172 35.96 17.55 -34.50
CA LYS A 172 34.74 18.27 -34.91
C LYS A 172 33.66 18.16 -33.85
N VAL A 173 33.52 19.22 -33.07
CA VAL A 173 32.51 19.37 -32.00
C VAL A 173 31.09 19.57 -32.59
N GLY A 174 30.98 20.06 -33.83
CA GLY A 174 29.70 20.40 -34.47
C GLY A 174 28.78 19.22 -34.82
N ASP A 175 29.34 18.05 -35.15
CA ASP A 175 28.54 16.91 -35.62
C ASP A 175 27.91 16.09 -34.47
N TYR A 176 28.39 16.29 -33.23
CA TYR A 176 27.92 15.52 -32.06
C TYR A 176 26.66 16.07 -31.41
N ALA A 177 26.37 17.37 -31.55
CA ALA A 177 25.11 17.95 -31.08
C ALA A 177 23.90 17.34 -31.82
N ILE A 178 24.09 16.96 -33.09
CA ILE A 178 23.07 16.31 -33.92
C ILE A 178 22.88 14.84 -33.51
N LEU A 179 23.96 14.12 -33.17
CA LEU A 179 23.87 12.70 -32.77
C LEU A 179 23.25 12.49 -31.37
N ALA A 180 23.46 13.42 -30.43
CA ALA A 180 22.80 13.37 -29.13
C ALA A 180 21.28 13.63 -29.26
N SER A 181 20.89 14.50 -30.18
CA SER A 181 19.47 14.79 -30.45
C SER A 181 18.72 13.64 -31.14
N SER A 182 19.42 12.73 -31.83
CA SER A 182 18.79 11.62 -32.57
C SER A 182 18.60 10.33 -31.76
N LEU A 183 19.26 10.19 -30.60
CA LEU A 183 19.19 8.99 -29.75
C LEU A 183 18.37 9.19 -28.45
N GLU A 184 18.08 10.43 -28.07
CA GLU A 184 17.22 10.75 -26.91
C GLU A 184 15.69 10.73 -27.14
N PRO A 185 15.13 10.59 -28.37
CA PRO A 185 13.68 10.58 -28.54
C PRO A 185 12.92 9.52 -27.74
N SER A 186 13.51 8.33 -27.68
CA SER A 186 12.93 7.16 -27.04
C SER A 186 12.83 7.30 -25.52
N TRP A 187 13.77 8.01 -24.88
CA TRP A 187 13.80 8.18 -23.44
C TRP A 187 12.76 9.18 -22.93
N TRP A 188 12.48 10.26 -23.66
CA TRP A 188 11.39 11.17 -23.27
C TRP A 188 10.04 10.47 -23.42
N LEU A 189 9.84 9.73 -24.52
CA LEU A 189 8.60 8.99 -24.75
C LEU A 189 8.40 7.94 -23.68
N PHE A 190 9.47 7.24 -23.30
CA PHE A 190 9.46 6.30 -22.20
C PHE A 190 9.06 6.98 -20.88
N ARG A 191 9.70 8.10 -20.49
CA ARG A 191 9.35 8.83 -19.27
C ARG A 191 7.93 9.38 -19.28
N ALA A 192 7.49 9.97 -20.39
CA ALA A 192 6.13 10.49 -20.54
C ALA A 192 5.08 9.36 -20.46
N THR A 193 5.39 8.20 -21.05
CA THR A 193 4.54 7.01 -20.97
C THR A 193 4.49 6.46 -19.55
N VAL A 194 5.63 6.38 -18.85
CA VAL A 194 5.71 5.95 -17.44
C VAL A 194 4.94 6.90 -16.52
N CYS A 195 5.08 8.23 -16.66
CA CYS A 195 4.31 9.20 -15.89
C CYS A 195 2.80 9.08 -16.14
N LYS A 196 2.38 8.87 -17.40
CA LYS A 196 0.97 8.61 -17.73
C LYS A 196 0.46 7.31 -17.10
N MET A 197 1.27 6.24 -17.13
CA MET A 197 0.93 4.96 -16.49
C MET A 197 0.73 5.11 -14.98
N ASN A 198 1.55 5.90 -14.29
CA ASN A 198 1.40 6.15 -12.85
C ASN A 198 0.10 6.90 -12.50
N THR A 199 -0.30 7.84 -13.37
CA THR A 199 -1.56 8.58 -13.22
C THR A 199 -2.77 7.67 -13.39
N VAL A 200 -2.76 6.84 -14.45
CA VAL A 200 -3.83 5.85 -14.71
C VAL A 200 -3.92 4.84 -13.57
N LEU A 201 -2.78 4.30 -13.13
CA LEU A 201 -2.72 3.35 -12.02
C LEU A 201 -3.28 3.98 -10.74
N SER A 202 -2.91 5.22 -10.43
CA SER A 202 -3.47 5.96 -9.28
C SER A 202 -4.99 6.10 -9.39
N GLY A 203 -5.51 6.47 -10.56
CA GLY A 203 -6.96 6.52 -10.82
C GLY A 203 -7.65 5.18 -10.58
N LEU A 204 -7.05 4.07 -11.02
CA LEU A 204 -7.57 2.72 -10.78
C LEU A 204 -7.57 2.35 -9.28
N PHE A 205 -6.53 2.74 -8.53
CA PHE A 205 -6.49 2.57 -7.07
C PHE A 205 -7.68 3.25 -6.39
N PHE A 206 -7.91 4.54 -6.68
CA PHE A 206 -9.01 5.28 -6.08
C PHE A 206 -10.37 4.71 -6.49
N LEU A 207 -10.55 4.40 -7.76
CA LEU A 207 -11.80 3.85 -8.26
C LEU A 207 -12.11 2.50 -7.59
N ALA A 208 -11.16 1.57 -7.58
CA ALA A 208 -11.35 0.26 -6.96
C ALA A 208 -11.59 0.38 -5.45
N ALA A 209 -10.81 1.23 -4.76
CA ALA A 209 -10.93 1.46 -3.32
C ALA A 209 -12.30 2.03 -2.92
N LEU A 210 -12.85 2.98 -3.70
CA LEU A 210 -14.11 3.65 -3.37
C LEU A 210 -15.35 2.86 -3.82
N LEU A 211 -15.26 2.12 -4.93
CA LEU A 211 -16.41 1.38 -5.45
C LEU A 211 -16.85 0.22 -4.54
N VAL A 212 -15.93 -0.40 -3.79
CA VAL A 212 -16.28 -1.48 -2.86
C VAL A 212 -17.22 -0.99 -1.73
N PRO A 213 -16.86 0.00 -0.90
CA PRO A 213 -17.76 0.50 0.15
C PRO A 213 -19.04 1.12 -0.42
N LEU A 214 -18.98 1.82 -1.56
CA LEU A 214 -20.19 2.34 -2.23
C LEU A 214 -21.14 1.20 -2.61
N SER A 215 -20.62 0.11 -3.16
CA SER A 215 -21.42 -1.08 -3.48
C SER A 215 -21.97 -1.73 -2.21
N VAL A 216 -21.18 -1.83 -1.13
CA VAL A 216 -21.71 -2.36 0.14
C VAL A 216 -22.83 -1.48 0.70
N ILE A 217 -22.69 -0.16 0.66
CA ILE A 217 -23.72 0.80 1.10
C ILE A 217 -24.99 0.63 0.26
N VAL A 218 -24.88 0.62 -1.07
CA VAL A 218 -26.03 0.45 -1.97
C VAL A 218 -26.69 -0.91 -1.75
N GLY A 219 -25.92 -1.99 -1.63
CA GLY A 219 -26.44 -3.34 -1.39
C GLY A 219 -27.19 -3.49 -0.07
N LEU A 220 -26.79 -2.78 0.97
CA LEU A 220 -27.45 -2.82 2.28
C LEU A 220 -28.68 -1.92 2.36
N LEU A 221 -28.60 -0.71 1.82
CA LEU A 221 -29.62 0.32 1.99
C LEU A 221 -30.70 0.32 0.90
N SER A 222 -30.43 -0.29 -0.26
CA SER A 222 -31.41 -0.38 -1.35
C SER A 222 -32.56 -1.35 -1.04
N HIS A 223 -33.68 -1.22 -1.75
CA HIS A 223 -34.86 -2.07 -1.62
C HIS A 223 -34.74 -3.43 -2.35
N HIS A 224 -33.55 -3.83 -2.79
CA HIS A 224 -33.32 -5.10 -3.48
C HIS A 224 -33.30 -6.29 -2.49
N PRO A 225 -33.43 -7.54 -2.98
CA PRO A 225 -33.33 -8.72 -2.13
C PRO A 225 -32.07 -8.71 -1.26
N GLY A 226 -32.24 -8.84 0.06
CA GLY A 226 -31.15 -8.80 1.04
C GLY A 226 -30.66 -7.41 1.44
N GLY A 227 -31.19 -6.35 0.86
CA GLY A 227 -31.07 -4.97 1.33
C GLY A 227 -32.16 -4.60 2.33
N GLY A 228 -32.54 -3.32 2.35
CA GLY A 228 -33.57 -2.76 3.23
C GLY A 228 -33.12 -2.57 4.68
N LEU A 229 -31.81 -2.62 4.95
CA LEU A 229 -31.29 -2.22 6.26
C LEU A 229 -31.37 -0.72 6.39
N THR A 230 -31.81 -0.26 7.55
CA THR A 230 -31.90 1.15 7.89
C THR A 230 -30.67 1.59 8.69
N LEU A 231 -30.25 2.85 8.51
CA LEU A 231 -29.03 3.39 9.14
C LEU A 231 -29.12 3.51 10.68
N ASP A 232 -30.32 3.39 11.27
CA ASP A 232 -30.50 3.28 12.73
C ASP A 232 -30.06 1.92 13.28
N LYS A 233 -29.96 0.89 12.44
CA LYS A 233 -29.52 -0.44 12.88
C LYS A 233 -28.01 -0.45 13.01
N ALA A 234 -27.53 -0.76 14.23
CA ALA A 234 -26.11 -0.92 14.52
C ALA A 234 -25.43 -1.91 13.55
N PHE A 235 -26.12 -2.99 13.16
CA PHE A 235 -25.57 -3.97 12.23
C PHE A 235 -25.26 -3.39 10.85
N ALA A 236 -25.99 -2.38 10.35
CA ALA A 236 -25.72 -1.79 9.03
C ALA A 236 -24.33 -1.13 8.99
N TRP A 237 -23.90 -0.54 10.10
CA TRP A 237 -22.60 0.11 10.21
C TRP A 237 -21.43 -0.87 10.21
N HIS A 238 -21.62 -2.14 10.60
CA HIS A 238 -20.55 -3.13 10.56
C HIS A 238 -19.97 -3.34 9.14
N PRO A 239 -20.72 -3.84 8.15
CA PRO A 239 -20.21 -4.05 6.79
C PRO A 239 -19.81 -2.74 6.10
N ILE A 240 -20.49 -1.62 6.37
CA ILE A 240 -20.13 -0.30 5.84
C ILE A 240 -18.74 0.10 6.34
N LEU A 241 -18.51 0.12 7.65
CA LEU A 241 -17.23 0.53 8.21
C LEU A 241 -16.12 -0.47 7.89
N MET A 242 -16.38 -1.77 7.87
CA MET A 242 -15.38 -2.76 7.46
C MET A 242 -14.96 -2.59 6.00
N SER A 243 -15.89 -2.32 5.08
CA SER A 243 -15.56 -2.05 3.68
C SER A 243 -14.86 -0.70 3.47
N ILE A 244 -15.14 0.31 4.29
CA ILE A 244 -14.38 1.57 4.28
C ILE A 244 -12.97 1.34 4.83
N ALA A 245 -12.80 0.55 5.89
CA ALA A 245 -11.49 0.32 6.49
C ALA A 245 -10.56 -0.48 5.57
N PHE A 246 -11.01 -1.66 5.12
CA PHE A 246 -10.13 -2.66 4.52
C PHE A 246 -9.89 -2.42 3.01
N PRO A 247 -10.86 -2.66 2.10
CA PRO A 247 -10.63 -2.47 0.67
C PRO A 247 -10.53 -1.01 0.25
N CYS A 248 -10.91 -0.04 1.10
CA CYS A 248 -10.75 1.39 0.81
C CYS A 248 -9.52 1.99 1.50
N LEU A 249 -9.58 2.30 2.80
CA LEU A 249 -8.53 3.06 3.48
C LEU A 249 -7.18 2.33 3.54
N MET A 250 -7.15 1.02 3.79
CA MET A 250 -5.85 0.29 3.77
C MET A 250 -5.24 0.24 2.37
N VAL A 251 -6.05 0.09 1.32
CA VAL A 251 -5.58 0.17 -0.08
C VAL A 251 -5.04 1.57 -0.39
N LEU A 252 -5.75 2.62 0.00
CA LEU A 252 -5.30 4.01 -0.18
C LEU A 252 -4.04 4.34 0.63
N GLY A 253 -3.92 3.85 1.86
CA GLY A 253 -2.71 4.05 2.64
C GLY A 253 -1.51 3.33 2.02
N ARG A 254 -1.72 2.20 1.32
CA ARG A 254 -0.67 1.53 0.55
C ARG A 254 -0.33 2.28 -0.74
N TRP A 255 -1.31 2.85 -1.41
CA TRP A 255 -1.13 3.70 -2.60
C TRP A 255 -0.17 4.87 -2.35
N VAL A 256 -0.14 5.44 -1.14
CA VAL A 256 0.84 6.49 -0.76
C VAL A 256 2.31 6.09 -0.99
N TYR A 257 2.65 4.80 -0.94
CA TYR A 257 4.00 4.31 -1.24
C TYR A 257 4.23 3.92 -2.70
N VAL A 258 3.15 3.84 -3.48
CA VAL A 258 3.18 3.51 -4.91
C VAL A 258 3.25 4.77 -5.75
N THR A 259 2.54 5.83 -5.33
CA THR A 259 2.49 7.08 -6.08
C THR A 259 3.84 7.79 -6.10
N ASP A 260 4.17 8.32 -7.27
CA ASP A 260 5.31 9.19 -7.55
C ASP A 260 5.00 10.67 -7.27
N ILE A 261 3.71 11.02 -7.12
CA ILE A 261 3.24 12.39 -6.81
C ILE A 261 3.85 12.90 -5.49
N ILE A 262 4.04 12.01 -4.52
CA ILE A 262 4.59 12.36 -3.21
C ILE A 262 6.08 11.99 -3.19
N GLU A 263 6.93 12.93 -3.59
CA GLU A 263 8.36 12.67 -3.67
C GLU A 263 9.00 12.50 -2.28
N GLU A 264 8.57 13.31 -1.31
CA GLU A 264 9.18 13.35 0.01
C GLU A 264 8.88 12.08 0.81
N LYS A 265 9.93 11.37 1.24
CA LYS A 265 9.82 10.11 1.97
C LYS A 265 9.22 10.29 3.37
N GLY A 266 9.53 11.40 4.03
CA GLY A 266 8.98 11.75 5.35
C GLY A 266 7.46 11.89 5.28
N LEU A 267 7.00 12.76 4.37
CA LEU A 267 5.58 12.96 4.09
C LEU A 267 4.85 11.67 3.72
N ARG A 268 5.41 10.82 2.83
CA ARG A 268 4.81 9.51 2.49
C ARG A 268 4.58 8.63 3.71
N ARG A 269 5.56 8.55 4.62
CA ARG A 269 5.43 7.75 5.86
C ARG A 269 4.36 8.32 6.78
N ALA A 270 4.32 9.64 6.94
CA ALA A 270 3.33 10.32 7.77
C ALA A 270 1.90 10.12 7.23
N LEU A 271 1.69 10.30 5.93
CA LEU A 271 0.40 10.08 5.28
C LEU A 271 -0.04 8.61 5.36
N HIS A 272 0.86 7.67 5.05
CA HIS A 272 0.59 6.23 5.21
C HIS A 272 0.18 5.90 6.65
N GLY A 273 0.97 6.32 7.64
CA GLY A 273 0.68 6.07 9.05
C GLY A 273 -0.67 6.65 9.48
N SER A 274 -0.98 7.88 9.03
CA SER A 274 -2.24 8.57 9.35
C SER A 274 -3.45 7.84 8.75
N ILE A 275 -3.38 7.46 7.47
CA ILE A 275 -4.46 6.73 6.79
C ILE A 275 -4.66 5.36 7.45
N MET A 276 -3.58 4.65 7.80
CA MET A 276 -3.65 3.34 8.46
C MET A 276 -4.22 3.44 9.88
N ALA A 277 -3.92 4.51 10.62
CA ALA A 277 -4.52 4.76 11.93
C ALA A 277 -6.03 5.01 11.80
N VAL A 278 -6.46 5.82 10.83
CA VAL A 278 -7.88 6.03 10.54
C VAL A 278 -8.55 4.72 10.12
N ALA A 279 -7.91 3.92 9.27
CA ALA A 279 -8.42 2.62 8.86
C ALA A 279 -8.65 1.68 10.06
N ALA A 280 -7.68 1.62 10.99
CA ALA A 280 -7.79 0.82 12.21
C ALA A 280 -8.95 1.30 13.11
N LEU A 281 -9.09 2.62 13.30
CA LEU A 281 -10.20 3.19 14.08
C LEU A 281 -11.56 2.91 13.44
N VAL A 282 -11.67 3.03 12.12
CA VAL A 282 -12.89 2.70 11.36
C VAL A 282 -13.22 1.21 11.48
N ALA A 283 -12.23 0.32 11.38
CA ALA A 283 -12.43 -1.12 11.58
C ALA A 283 -12.92 -1.44 13.00
N LEU A 284 -12.36 -0.79 14.03
CA LEU A 284 -12.84 -0.91 15.41
C LEU A 284 -14.27 -0.40 15.57
N GLY A 285 -14.62 0.72 14.91
CA GLY A 285 -16.01 1.19 14.85
C GLY A 285 -16.96 0.15 14.24
N GLY A 286 -16.53 -0.50 13.15
CA GLY A 286 -17.26 -1.62 12.54
C GLY A 286 -17.41 -2.82 13.47
N TYR A 287 -16.42 -3.10 14.31
CA TYR A 287 -16.49 -4.16 15.31
C TYR A 287 -17.48 -3.82 16.44
N VAL A 288 -17.41 -2.60 16.98
CA VAL A 288 -18.34 -2.11 18.01
C VAL A 288 -19.78 -2.13 17.51
N ALA A 289 -20.01 -1.75 16.25
CA ALA A 289 -21.31 -1.81 15.60
C ALA A 289 -21.89 -3.24 15.56
N MET A 290 -21.06 -4.23 15.18
CA MET A 290 -21.43 -5.65 15.20
C MET A 290 -21.71 -6.13 16.62
N PHE A 291 -20.81 -5.83 17.56
CA PHE A 291 -20.94 -6.22 18.96
C PHE A 291 -22.26 -5.72 19.56
N LYS A 292 -22.60 -4.44 19.34
CA LYS A 292 -23.87 -3.85 19.78
C LYS A 292 -25.07 -4.54 19.16
N ALA A 293 -25.00 -4.92 17.89
CA ALA A 293 -26.09 -5.63 17.21
C ALA A 293 -26.29 -7.07 17.74
N HIS A 294 -25.22 -7.74 18.15
CA HIS A 294 -25.26 -9.11 18.66
C HIS A 294 -25.45 -9.21 20.18
N TRP A 295 -25.23 -8.12 20.93
CA TRP A 295 -25.42 -8.06 22.37
C TRP A 295 -26.76 -8.63 22.88
N PRO A 296 -27.94 -8.24 22.33
CA PRO A 296 -29.21 -8.74 22.84
C PRO A 296 -29.44 -10.24 22.58
N ILE A 297 -28.90 -10.79 21.49
CA ILE A 297 -29.06 -12.20 21.11
C ILE A 297 -27.91 -13.10 21.60
N LYS A 298 -26.93 -12.51 22.29
CA LYS A 298 -25.72 -13.17 22.81
C LYS A 298 -25.09 -14.10 21.76
N GLN A 299 -24.90 -13.62 20.53
CA GLN A 299 -24.30 -14.39 19.43
C GLN A 299 -22.88 -13.91 19.13
N TYR A 300 -21.87 -14.74 19.44
CA TYR A 300 -20.46 -14.39 19.26
C TYR A 300 -19.68 -15.59 18.73
N PHE A 301 -18.64 -15.35 17.91
CA PHE A 301 -17.84 -16.41 17.29
C PHE A 301 -18.69 -17.41 16.48
N GLY A 302 -19.81 -16.96 15.91
CA GLY A 302 -20.79 -17.83 15.26
C GLY A 302 -21.60 -18.74 16.20
N TYR A 303 -21.46 -18.62 17.52
CA TYR A 303 -22.22 -19.39 18.50
C TYR A 303 -23.27 -18.51 19.19
N ASN A 304 -24.53 -18.98 19.22
CA ASN A 304 -25.58 -18.34 19.99
C ASN A 304 -25.64 -18.95 21.40
N PHE A 305 -25.24 -18.18 22.41
CA PHE A 305 -25.18 -18.64 23.80
C PHE A 305 -26.55 -18.77 24.46
N THR A 306 -27.57 -18.09 23.93
CA THR A 306 -28.95 -18.22 24.42
C THR A 306 -29.59 -19.52 23.93
N THR A 307 -29.46 -19.84 22.64
CA THR A 307 -30.07 -21.04 22.03
C THR A 307 -29.15 -22.25 22.02
N GLN A 308 -27.88 -22.10 22.43
CA GLN A 308 -26.83 -23.12 22.38
C GLN A 308 -26.63 -23.75 21.00
N LYS A 309 -26.74 -22.96 19.93
CA LYS A 309 -26.63 -23.43 18.54
C LYS A 309 -25.57 -22.65 17.79
N TRP A 310 -24.82 -23.36 16.96
CA TRP A 310 -23.91 -22.76 15.98
C TRP A 310 -24.71 -22.15 14.83
N ALA A 311 -24.23 -21.02 14.34
CA ALA A 311 -24.68 -20.43 13.09
C ALA A 311 -24.25 -21.31 11.91
N VAL A 312 -24.76 -21.00 10.72
CA VAL A 312 -24.34 -21.68 9.49
C VAL A 312 -22.81 -21.57 9.31
N PRO A 313 -22.12 -22.62 8.82
CA PRO A 313 -20.65 -22.67 8.80
C PRO A 313 -19.97 -21.45 8.17
N ALA A 314 -20.53 -20.90 7.09
CA ALA A 314 -19.98 -19.71 6.43
C ALA A 314 -19.93 -18.48 7.35
N ARG A 315 -20.90 -18.32 8.26
CA ARG A 315 -20.88 -17.23 9.25
C ARG A 315 -19.83 -17.48 10.34
N VAL A 316 -19.67 -18.72 10.80
CA VAL A 316 -18.64 -19.07 11.77
C VAL A 316 -17.24 -18.79 11.20
N ILE A 317 -17.01 -19.18 9.94
CA ILE A 317 -15.74 -18.91 9.24
C ILE A 317 -15.52 -17.40 9.10
N HIS A 318 -16.53 -16.64 8.70
CA HIS A 318 -16.47 -15.18 8.61
C HIS A 318 -16.12 -14.53 9.96
N ASP A 319 -16.75 -14.98 11.04
CA ASP A 319 -16.49 -14.45 12.37
C ASP A 319 -15.03 -14.74 12.78
N LEU A 320 -14.55 -15.98 12.63
CA LEU A 320 -13.19 -16.37 12.97
C LEU A 320 -12.14 -15.56 12.18
N ILE A 321 -12.28 -15.47 10.85
CA ILE A 321 -11.37 -14.68 10.01
C ILE A 321 -11.44 -13.20 10.40
N GLY A 322 -12.64 -12.68 10.68
CA GLY A 322 -12.86 -11.29 11.12
C GLY A 322 -12.13 -10.97 12.42
N TYR A 323 -12.27 -11.82 13.46
CA TYR A 323 -11.57 -11.67 14.73
C TYR A 323 -10.06 -11.74 14.55
N SER A 324 -9.54 -12.72 13.81
CA SER A 324 -8.11 -12.82 13.52
C SER A 324 -7.60 -11.58 12.78
N THR A 325 -8.34 -11.09 11.79
CA THR A 325 -7.97 -9.90 11.01
C THR A 325 -7.91 -8.66 11.91
N LEU A 326 -8.90 -8.45 12.79
CA LEU A 326 -8.91 -7.32 13.72
C LEU A 326 -7.75 -7.38 14.72
N LEU A 327 -7.44 -8.56 15.26
CA LEU A 327 -6.29 -8.74 16.15
C LEU A 327 -4.97 -8.38 15.43
N LEU A 328 -4.82 -8.83 14.18
CA LEU A 328 -3.65 -8.49 13.38
C LEU A 328 -3.58 -6.99 13.03
N VAL A 329 -4.72 -6.31 12.80
CA VAL A 329 -4.75 -4.86 12.60
C VAL A 329 -4.25 -4.12 13.84
N LEU A 330 -4.69 -4.51 15.04
CA LEU A 330 -4.24 -3.90 16.30
C LEU A 330 -2.74 -4.12 16.50
N PHE A 331 -2.27 -5.34 16.27
CA PHE A 331 -0.84 -5.68 16.35
C PHE A 331 -0.01 -4.89 15.33
N GLN A 332 -0.50 -4.77 14.10
CA GLN A 332 0.13 -4.01 13.02
C GLN A 332 0.19 -2.51 13.35
N ALA A 333 -0.85 -1.94 13.96
CA ALA A 333 -0.87 -0.55 14.40
C ALA A 333 0.15 -0.28 15.52
N ALA A 334 0.25 -1.18 16.50
CA ALA A 334 1.24 -1.11 17.56
C ALA A 334 2.67 -1.16 17.01
N ILE A 335 2.98 -2.14 16.15
CA ILE A 335 4.28 -2.25 15.48
C ILE A 335 4.58 -1.01 14.64
N GLY A 336 3.60 -0.52 13.87
CA GLY A 336 3.75 0.66 13.02
C GLY A 336 4.16 1.89 13.84
N THR A 337 3.55 2.07 15.01
CA THR A 337 3.87 3.18 15.92
C THR A 337 5.30 3.08 16.46
N VAL A 338 5.70 1.91 16.98
CA VAL A 338 7.07 1.68 17.47
C VAL A 338 8.09 1.84 16.34
N LYS A 339 7.74 1.39 15.13
CA LYS A 339 8.59 1.52 13.94
C LYS A 339 8.83 2.97 13.58
N ILE A 340 7.81 3.84 13.64
CA ILE A 340 7.97 5.28 13.38
C ILE A 340 8.97 5.91 14.35
N VAL A 341 8.83 5.63 15.65
CA VAL A 341 9.76 6.13 16.69
C VAL A 341 11.19 5.63 16.46
N LYS A 342 11.37 4.36 16.10
CA LYS A 342 12.71 3.81 15.79
C LYS A 342 13.30 4.42 14.52
N LEU A 343 12.48 4.68 13.50
CA LEU A 343 12.91 5.33 12.26
C LEU A 343 13.34 6.79 12.47
N GLN A 344 12.73 7.52 13.40
CA GLN A 344 13.19 8.86 13.79
C GLN A 344 14.62 8.83 14.34
N ASN A 345 14.98 7.74 15.04
CA ASN A 345 16.33 7.48 15.53
C ASN A 345 17.25 6.81 14.50
N LYS A 346 16.85 6.75 13.22
CA LYS A 346 17.58 6.07 12.12
C LYS A 346 17.79 4.55 12.33
N ILE A 347 17.05 3.92 13.24
CA ILE A 347 17.11 2.47 13.49
C ILE A 347 16.11 1.74 12.60
N LYS A 348 16.60 0.88 11.70
CA LYS A 348 15.75 0.00 10.91
C LYS A 348 15.23 -1.14 11.80
N SER A 349 13.91 -1.29 11.88
CA SER A 349 13.24 -2.36 12.65
C SER A 349 11.96 -2.81 11.96
N PHE A 350 11.49 -4.02 12.27
CA PHE A 350 10.23 -4.59 11.78
C PHE A 350 10.10 -4.55 10.25
N THR A 351 11.04 -5.17 9.54
CA THR A 351 11.03 -5.27 8.07
C THR A 351 9.79 -6.03 7.57
N PHE A 352 9.34 -7.06 8.32
CA PHE A 352 8.15 -7.84 8.03
C PHE A 352 6.82 -7.06 8.12
N HIS A 353 6.80 -5.85 8.73
CA HIS A 353 5.60 -5.03 8.86
C HIS A 353 4.92 -4.78 7.50
N GLY A 354 5.71 -4.60 6.43
CA GLY A 354 5.15 -4.44 5.09
C GLY A 354 4.43 -5.69 4.58
N THR A 355 5.02 -6.86 4.79
CA THR A 355 4.44 -8.17 4.42
C THR A 355 3.18 -8.46 5.22
N LEU A 356 3.23 -8.25 6.54
CA LEU A 356 2.09 -8.46 7.42
C LEU A 356 0.89 -7.60 7.02
N GLY A 357 1.11 -6.34 6.63
CA GLY A 357 0.05 -5.48 6.10
C GLY A 357 -0.64 -6.06 4.87
N LYS A 358 0.11 -6.69 3.95
CA LYS A 358 -0.45 -7.35 2.77
C LYS A 358 -1.27 -8.60 3.14
N VAL A 359 -0.81 -9.38 4.12
CA VAL A 359 -1.54 -10.54 4.65
C VAL A 359 -2.88 -10.11 5.24
N ILE A 360 -2.91 -9.02 6.03
CA ILE A 360 -4.15 -8.46 6.59
C ILE A 360 -5.13 -8.07 5.48
N MET A 361 -4.65 -7.40 4.43
CA MET A 361 -5.47 -7.04 3.27
C MET A 361 -6.05 -8.28 2.57
N GLY A 362 -5.23 -9.33 2.39
CA GLY A 362 -5.69 -10.60 1.82
C GLY A 362 -6.74 -11.30 2.68
N LEU A 363 -6.51 -11.43 3.99
CA LEU A 363 -7.47 -12.01 4.93
C LEU A 363 -8.79 -11.24 4.96
N SER A 364 -8.72 -9.91 4.97
CA SER A 364 -9.93 -9.07 4.94
C SER A 364 -10.74 -9.24 3.66
N ALA A 365 -10.08 -9.41 2.51
CA ALA A 365 -10.73 -9.69 1.24
C ALA A 365 -11.44 -11.04 1.27
N VAL A 366 -10.75 -12.10 1.71
CA VAL A 366 -11.36 -13.42 1.92
C VAL A 366 -12.56 -13.31 2.85
N ASN A 367 -12.48 -12.49 3.90
CA ASN A 367 -13.58 -12.32 4.84
C ASN A 367 -14.84 -11.70 4.20
N ILE A 368 -14.66 -10.71 3.31
CA ILE A 368 -15.75 -10.10 2.53
C ILE A 368 -16.33 -11.12 1.53
N LEU A 369 -15.48 -11.91 0.88
CA LEU A 369 -15.90 -12.97 -0.03
C LEU A 369 -16.77 -14.01 0.69
N VAL A 370 -16.36 -14.45 1.89
CA VAL A 370 -17.17 -15.35 2.72
C VAL A 370 -18.50 -14.69 3.09
N ALA A 371 -18.52 -13.40 3.45
CA ALA A 371 -19.76 -12.67 3.74
C ALA A 371 -20.73 -12.68 2.55
N CYS A 372 -20.22 -12.49 1.33
CA CYS A 372 -21.02 -12.53 0.10
C CYS A 372 -21.75 -13.87 -0.09
N THR A 373 -21.24 -14.98 0.44
CA THR A 373 -21.89 -16.29 0.30
C THR A 373 -23.24 -16.32 1.01
N PHE A 374 -23.37 -15.70 2.18
CA PHE A 374 -24.58 -15.73 3.00
C PHE A 374 -25.38 -14.43 3.00
N TRP A 375 -24.89 -13.34 2.37
CA TRP A 375 -25.74 -12.20 2.04
C TRP A 375 -26.86 -12.62 1.10
N LYS A 376 -28.05 -12.05 1.30
CA LYS A 376 -29.25 -12.40 0.52
C LYS A 376 -29.37 -11.60 -0.79
N TRP A 377 -28.27 -11.02 -1.25
CA TRP A 377 -28.18 -10.28 -2.51
C TRP A 377 -28.33 -11.18 -3.74
N THR A 378 -28.65 -10.58 -4.87
CA THR A 378 -28.67 -11.28 -6.15
C THR A 378 -27.26 -11.77 -6.53
N THR A 379 -27.18 -12.86 -7.27
CA THR A 379 -25.89 -13.46 -7.70
C THR A 379 -25.02 -12.45 -8.46
N GLY A 380 -25.61 -11.68 -9.37
CA GLY A 380 -24.89 -10.65 -10.12
C GLY A 380 -24.27 -9.58 -9.21
N TYR A 381 -24.98 -9.17 -8.16
CA TYR A 381 -24.46 -8.18 -7.21
C TYR A 381 -23.32 -8.74 -6.34
N LYS A 382 -23.43 -10.01 -5.92
CA LYS A 382 -22.34 -10.70 -5.22
C LYS A 382 -21.08 -10.77 -6.09
N ILE A 383 -21.21 -11.14 -7.36
CA ILE A 383 -20.10 -11.21 -8.31
C ILE A 383 -19.43 -9.83 -8.44
N LEU A 384 -20.22 -8.76 -8.59
CA LEU A 384 -19.71 -7.39 -8.66
C LEU A 384 -18.85 -7.05 -7.44
N VAL A 385 -19.36 -7.26 -6.22
CA VAL A 385 -18.63 -6.93 -4.98
C VAL A 385 -17.36 -7.79 -4.83
N VAL A 386 -17.43 -9.08 -5.18
CA VAL A 386 -16.27 -9.98 -5.15
C VAL A 386 -15.18 -9.50 -6.12
N VAL A 387 -15.53 -9.19 -7.38
CA VAL A 387 -14.59 -8.70 -8.39
C VAL A 387 -13.95 -7.38 -7.96
N LEU A 388 -14.75 -6.43 -7.48
CA LEU A 388 -14.24 -5.15 -7.00
C LEU A 388 -13.30 -5.32 -5.79
N THR A 389 -13.65 -6.22 -4.85
CA THR A 389 -12.82 -6.51 -3.67
C THR A 389 -11.48 -7.14 -4.08
N ILE A 390 -11.51 -8.14 -4.97
CA ILE A 390 -10.30 -8.79 -5.49
C ILE A 390 -9.42 -7.77 -6.21
N ALA A 391 -10.01 -6.92 -7.07
CA ALA A 391 -9.27 -5.90 -7.80
C ALA A 391 -8.61 -4.88 -6.87
N ALA A 392 -9.35 -4.34 -5.89
CA ALA A 392 -8.81 -3.40 -4.91
C ALA A 392 -7.67 -4.01 -4.09
N THR A 393 -7.86 -5.24 -3.60
CA THR A 393 -6.82 -5.95 -2.83
C THR A 393 -5.62 -6.31 -3.69
N ALA A 394 -5.80 -6.75 -4.93
CA ALA A 394 -4.71 -7.05 -5.86
C ALA A 394 -3.86 -5.81 -6.14
N LEU A 395 -4.49 -4.66 -6.40
CA LEU A 395 -3.79 -3.38 -6.54
C LEU A 395 -2.98 -3.05 -5.28
N GLY A 396 -3.58 -3.16 -4.08
CA GLY A 396 -2.86 -2.91 -2.83
C GLY A 396 -1.69 -3.87 -2.55
N VAL A 397 -1.88 -5.16 -2.77
CA VAL A 397 -0.93 -6.21 -2.38
C VAL A 397 0.20 -6.39 -3.39
N LEU A 398 -0.13 -6.40 -4.68
CA LEU A 398 0.79 -6.80 -5.74
C LEU A 398 1.57 -5.63 -6.32
N THR A 399 1.10 -4.38 -6.13
CA THR A 399 1.82 -3.23 -6.68
C THR A 399 3.13 -3.00 -5.93
N PRO A 400 4.28 -2.96 -6.64
CA PRO A 400 5.57 -2.72 -6.03
C PRO A 400 5.62 -1.32 -5.42
N SER A 401 6.37 -1.17 -4.33
CA SER A 401 6.64 0.17 -3.78
C SER A 401 7.53 0.94 -4.77
N ALA A 402 7.35 2.26 -4.87
CA ALA A 402 8.23 3.09 -5.67
C ALA A 402 9.69 2.99 -5.15
N PRO A 403 10.69 2.92 -6.03
CA PRO A 403 12.09 2.94 -5.63
C PRO A 403 12.40 4.22 -4.85
N SER A 404 13.18 4.14 -3.78
CA SER A 404 13.52 5.33 -2.99
C SER A 404 14.70 6.05 -3.62
N LYS A 405 14.56 7.36 -3.94
CA LYS A 405 15.63 8.18 -4.55
C LYS A 405 16.93 8.15 -3.72
N ASP A 406 16.84 7.96 -2.40
CA ASP A 406 18.00 7.88 -1.48
C ASP A 406 18.92 6.67 -1.72
N GLU A 407 18.44 5.63 -2.41
CA GLU A 407 19.21 4.41 -2.64
C GLU A 407 20.35 4.66 -3.66
N HIS A 408 20.16 5.59 -4.59
CA HIS A 408 21.18 5.94 -5.59
C HIS A 408 22.37 6.73 -5.05
N VAL A 409 22.23 7.43 -3.92
CA VAL A 409 23.34 8.22 -3.37
C VAL A 409 24.37 7.35 -2.64
N ARG A 410 24.00 6.13 -2.21
CA ARG A 410 24.93 5.23 -1.51
C ARG A 410 25.85 4.47 -2.45
N ASP A 411 25.39 4.11 -3.64
CA ASP A 411 26.18 3.32 -4.59
C ASP A 411 27.25 4.12 -5.34
N THR A 412 27.20 5.46 -5.29
CA THR A 412 28.20 6.34 -5.93
C THR A 412 29.39 6.69 -5.03
N THR A 413 29.50 6.10 -3.83
CA THR A 413 30.58 6.41 -2.86
C THR A 413 31.57 5.26 -2.65
N ILE A 414 31.65 4.31 -3.58
CA ILE A 414 32.61 3.20 -3.54
C ILE A 414 33.79 3.47 -4.46
#